data_AF-A0A518B7Q9-F1
#
_entry.id   AF-A0A518B7Q9-F1
#
_cell.length_a   1.000
_cell.length_b   1.000
_cell.length_c   1.000
_cell.angle_alpha   90.00
_cell.angle_beta   90.00
_cell.angle_gamma   90.00
#
_symmetry.space_group_name_H-M   'P 1'
#
loop_
_entity.id
_entity.type
_entity.pdbx_description
1 polymer ?
#
loop_
_entity_poly.entity_id
_entity_poly.type
_entity_poly.pdbx_seq_one_letter_code
_entity_poly.pdbx_strand_id
1 'polypeptide(L)'
;MPEALVPKPPTETVADPEAQVRTRVLDQLGTPRDLHRVDVRRLWDDHYRVNVYRALEAGPLFDKLAITDSFHVVVTGSDIHSEPLIQRRYGN
;
A
#
# COMPACT_ATOMS: atom_id res chain seq x y z
N MET A 1 -20.62 -12.48 -34.24
CA MET A 1 -19.21 -12.82 -33.97
C MET A 1 -18.90 -12.35 -32.56
N PRO A 2 -18.61 -13.22 -31.59
CA PRO A 2 -18.22 -12.77 -30.26
C PRO A 2 -16.78 -12.24 -30.29
N GLU A 3 -16.59 -11.05 -29.75
CA GLU A 3 -15.29 -10.39 -29.59
C GLU A 3 -14.43 -11.25 -28.66
N ALA A 4 -13.31 -11.74 -29.19
CA ALA A 4 -12.39 -12.57 -28.43
C ALA A 4 -11.84 -11.76 -27.25
N LEU A 5 -12.00 -12.32 -26.04
CA LEU A 5 -11.36 -11.82 -24.82
C LEU A 5 -9.85 -11.89 -25.03
N VAL A 6 -9.22 -10.79 -25.44
CA VAL A 6 -7.77 -10.71 -25.58
C VAL A 6 -7.18 -10.96 -24.19
N PRO A 7 -6.45 -12.06 -23.94
CA PRO A 7 -5.77 -12.22 -22.67
C PRO A 7 -4.73 -11.11 -22.58
N LYS A 8 -4.84 -10.27 -21.54
CA LYS A 8 -3.78 -9.34 -21.15
C LYS A 8 -2.47 -10.14 -21.07
N PRO A 9 -1.36 -9.64 -21.65
CA PRO A 9 -0.11 -10.38 -21.72
C PRO A 9 0.38 -10.80 -20.33
N PRO A 10 1.15 -11.91 -20.23
CA PRO A 10 1.65 -12.41 -18.97
C PRO A 10 2.48 -11.32 -18.29
N THR A 11 2.21 -11.10 -17.01
CA THR A 11 2.93 -10.19 -16.13
C THR A 11 4.43 -10.47 -16.22
N GLU A 12 5.14 -9.71 -17.03
CA GLU A 12 6.59 -9.55 -16.93
C GLU A 12 6.90 -9.19 -15.47
N THR A 13 7.89 -9.87 -14.90
CA THR A 13 8.50 -9.54 -13.61
C THR A 13 9.25 -8.22 -13.72
N VAL A 14 8.53 -7.13 -13.98
CA VAL A 14 8.94 -5.76 -13.67
C VAL A 14 8.56 -5.53 -12.22
N ALA A 15 9.51 -5.08 -11.40
CA ALA A 15 9.28 -4.85 -9.98
C ALA A 15 8.06 -3.95 -9.80
N ASP A 16 6.99 -4.49 -9.22
CA ASP A 16 5.72 -3.80 -9.05
C ASP A 16 5.94 -2.50 -8.23
N PRO A 17 5.73 -1.30 -8.82
CA PRO A 17 6.07 -0.05 -8.17
C PRO A 17 5.24 0.18 -6.91
N GLU A 18 4.00 -0.32 -6.86
CA GLU A 18 3.14 -0.24 -5.69
C GLU A 18 3.68 -1.10 -4.54
N ALA A 19 4.20 -2.29 -4.86
CA ALA A 19 4.89 -3.15 -3.89
C ALA A 19 6.17 -2.49 -3.32
N GLN A 20 6.93 -1.76 -4.14
CA GLN A 20 8.11 -1.02 -3.66
C GLN A 20 7.71 0.12 -2.72
N VAL A 21 6.70 0.91 -3.09
CA VAL A 21 6.16 1.99 -2.23
C VAL A 21 5.63 1.41 -0.93
N ARG A 22 4.88 0.30 -0.98
CA ARG A 22 4.40 -0.41 0.21
C ARG A 22 5.53 -0.76 1.17
N THR A 23 6.59 -1.39 0.65
CA THR A 23 7.75 -1.80 1.44
C THR A 23 8.43 -0.59 2.10
N ARG A 24 8.69 0.47 1.34
CA ARG A 24 9.34 1.69 1.86
C ARG A 24 8.48 2.39 2.92
N VAL A 25 7.16 2.45 2.73
CA VAL A 25 6.24 3.02 3.74
C VAL A 25 6.26 2.20 5.02
N LEU A 26 6.18 0.86 4.94
CA LEU A 26 6.22 0.01 6.12
C LEU A 26 7.58 0.00 6.82
N ASP A 27 8.69 0.15 6.09
CA ASP A 27 10.02 0.26 6.68
C ASP A 27 10.17 1.52 7.55
N GLN A 28 9.61 2.65 7.10
CA GLN A 28 9.62 3.91 7.83
C GLN A 28 8.57 3.96 8.96
N LEU A 29 7.33 3.56 8.68
CA LEU A 29 6.20 3.58 9.63
C LEU A 29 6.36 2.51 10.71
N GLY A 30 6.99 1.39 10.34
CA GLY A 30 6.95 0.11 11.03
C GLY A 30 5.73 -0.74 10.66
N THR A 31 5.77 -2.02 11.03
CA THR A 31 4.69 -2.98 10.78
C THR A 31 3.81 -3.11 12.02
N PRO A 32 2.54 -2.66 12.00
CA PRO A 32 1.60 -2.91 13.09
C PRO A 32 1.37 -4.41 13.28
N ARG A 33 1.24 -4.86 14.55
CA ARG A 33 0.96 -6.27 14.87
C ARG A 33 -0.37 -6.77 14.30
N ASP A 34 -1.34 -5.87 14.21
CA ASP A 34 -2.70 -6.03 13.71
C ASP A 34 -2.87 -5.46 12.29
N LEU A 35 -1.78 -5.38 11.52
CA LEU A 35 -1.83 -4.98 10.11
C LEU A 35 -2.65 -5.99 9.31
N HIS A 36 -3.76 -5.53 8.73
CA HIS A 36 -4.59 -6.34 7.86
C HIS A 36 -4.15 -6.22 6.39
N ARG A 37 -4.01 -4.99 5.88
CA ARG A 37 -3.47 -4.73 4.55
C ARG A 37 -2.93 -3.31 4.41
N VAL A 38 -2.06 -3.12 3.43
CA VAL A 38 -1.70 -1.78 2.92
C VAL A 38 -2.20 -1.70 1.49
N ASP A 39 -3.05 -0.71 1.25
CA ASP A 39 -3.56 -0.39 -0.08
C ASP A 39 -2.69 0.74 -0.65
N VAL A 40 -1.99 0.45 -1.74
CA VAL A 40 -1.17 1.43 -2.46
C VAL A 40 -1.81 1.61 -3.82
N ARG A 41 -2.20 2.85 -4.13
CA ARG A 41 -2.80 3.20 -5.40
C ARG A 41 -2.00 4.30 -6.07
N ARG A 42 -1.49 4.04 -7.27
CA ARG A 42 -0.92 5.09 -8.11
C ARG A 42 -1.99 6.11 -8.53
N LEU A 43 -1.66 7.39 -8.43
CA LEU A 43 -2.54 8.50 -8.81
C LEU A 43 -2.16 9.03 -10.21
N TRP A 44 -0.98 9.65 -10.33
CA TRP A 44 -0.36 10.12 -11.58
C TRP A 44 1.15 10.11 -11.39
N ASP A 45 1.93 9.95 -12.48
CA ASP A 45 3.40 9.95 -12.45
C ASP A 45 3.95 9.13 -11.27
N ASP A 46 4.79 9.71 -10.42
CA ASP A 46 5.36 9.06 -9.23
C ASP A 46 4.60 9.39 -7.93
N HIS A 47 3.32 9.74 -8.05
CA HIS A 47 2.42 10.03 -6.92
C HIS A 47 1.51 8.84 -6.58
N TYR A 48 1.41 8.55 -5.29
CA TYR A 48 0.67 7.42 -4.76
C TYR A 48 -0.19 7.84 -3.56
N ARG A 49 -1.35 7.19 -3.40
CA ARG A 49 -2.11 7.18 -2.15
C ARG A 49 -1.86 5.87 -1.44
N VAL A 50 -1.49 5.94 -0.17
CA VAL A 50 -1.24 4.76 0.66
C VAL A 50 -2.18 4.79 1.86
N ASN A 51 -2.96 3.73 2.03
CA ASN A 51 -3.85 3.54 3.17
C ASN A 51 -3.45 2.28 3.94
N VAL A 52 -3.24 2.43 5.24
CA VAL A 52 -2.92 1.32 6.15
C VAL A 52 -4.18 0.89 6.88
N TYR A 53 -4.59 -0.36 6.67
CA TYR A 53 -5.74 -0.96 7.32
C TYR A 53 -5.28 -1.85 8.46
N ARG A 54 -5.81 -1.61 9.66
CA ARG A 54 -5.59 -2.44 10.85
C ARG A 54 -6.88 -3.09 11.31
N ALA A 55 -6.76 -4.28 11.88
CA ALA A 55 -7.85 -4.94 12.57
C ALA A 55 -8.00 -4.35 13.97
N LEU A 56 -9.07 -3.59 14.21
CA LEU A 56 -9.38 -3.02 15.52
C LEU A 56 -9.90 -4.09 16.50
N GLU A 57 -10.63 -5.08 15.98
CA GLU A 57 -11.20 -6.17 16.76
C GLU A 57 -11.37 -7.39 15.86
N ALA A 58 -10.94 -8.56 16.35
CA ALA A 58 -11.16 -9.84 15.70
C ALA A 58 -12.57 -10.34 16.05
N GLY A 59 -13.46 -10.38 15.06
CA GLY A 59 -14.83 -10.86 15.24
C GLY A 59 -14.96 -12.35 14.90
N PRO A 60 -16.01 -13.04 15.36
CA PRO A 60 -16.21 -14.47 15.09
C PRO A 60 -16.52 -14.79 13.62
N LEU A 61 -16.92 -13.79 12.82
CA LEU A 61 -17.28 -13.94 11.40
C LEU A 61 -16.44 -13.03 10.49
N PHE A 62 -16.18 -11.80 10.91
CA PHE A 62 -15.40 -10.81 10.16
C PHE A 62 -14.63 -9.91 11.12
N ASP A 63 -13.42 -9.50 10.72
CA ASP A 63 -12.64 -8.51 11.46
C ASP A 63 -13.21 -7.11 11.25
N LYS A 64 -13.20 -6.30 12.32
CA LYS A 64 -13.48 -4.88 12.21
C LYS A 64 -12.22 -4.15 11.78
N LEU A 65 -12.22 -3.68 10.53
CA LEU A 65 -11.08 -2.97 9.93
C LEU A 65 -11.25 -1.46 10.01
N ALA A 66 -10.16 -0.74 10.19
CA ALA A 66 -10.12 0.72 10.04
C ALA A 66 -8.86 1.16 9.29
N ILE A 67 -8.98 2.27 8.54
CA ILE A 67 -7.81 2.98 8.00
C ILE A 67 -7.22 3.80 9.14
N THR A 68 -6.05 3.41 9.63
CA THR A 68 -5.41 4.10 10.76
C THR A 68 -4.43 5.17 10.29
N ASP A 69 -3.81 4.95 9.14
CA ASP A 69 -2.82 5.86 8.58
C ASP A 69 -3.06 5.99 7.08
N SER A 70 -2.92 7.22 6.58
CA SER A 70 -3.18 7.55 5.19
C SER A 70 -2.16 8.59 4.74
N PHE A 71 -1.43 8.29 3.67
CA PHE A 71 -0.33 9.09 3.16
C PHE A 71 -0.52 9.38 1.68
N HIS A 72 -0.25 10.62 1.27
CA HIS A 72 0.15 10.92 -0.09
C HIS A 72 1.67 10.73 -0.18
N VAL A 73 2.14 9.93 -1.13
CA VAL A 73 3.55 9.58 -1.28
C VAL A 73 4.03 9.97 -2.67
N VAL A 74 5.18 10.64 -2.74
CA VAL A 74 5.89 10.96 -3.99
C VAL A 74 7.20 10.19 -3.99
N VAL A 75 7.47 9.44 -5.07
CA VAL A 75 8.74 8.72 -5.24
C VAL A 75 9.71 9.61 -6.02
N THR A 76 10.92 9.80 -5.51
CA THR A 76 11.97 10.58 -6.15
C THR A 76 13.25 9.75 -6.21
N GLY A 77 13.44 9.04 -7.32
CA GLY A 77 14.52 8.06 -7.45
C GLY A 77 14.41 6.95 -6.40
N SER A 78 15.40 6.88 -5.50
CA SER A 78 15.43 5.88 -4.43
C SER A 78 14.67 6.30 -3.17
N ASP A 79 14.29 7.56 -3.04
CA ASP A 79 13.65 8.13 -1.86
C ASP A 79 12.13 8.21 -2.00
N ILE A 80 11.44 8.38 -0.87
CA ILE A 80 10.01 8.70 -0.82
C ILE A 80 9.77 9.93 0.06
N HIS A 81 8.91 10.83 -0.41
CA HIS A 81 8.37 11.94 0.36
C HIS A 81 6.92 11.65 0.68
N SER A 82 6.46 12.04 1.88
CA SER A 82 5.11 11.74 2.34
C SER A 82 4.43 12.92 3.02
N GLU A 83 3.12 13.03 2.78
CA GLU A 83 2.23 13.99 3.41
C GLU A 83 0.97 13.27 3.93
N PRO A 84 0.73 13.25 5.25
CA PRO A 84 1.62 13.74 6.31
C PRO A 84 2.95 12.96 6.37
N LEU A 85 3.97 13.52 7.03
CA LEU A 85 5.27 12.87 7.21
C LEU A 85 5.09 11.50 7.89
N ILE A 86 5.63 10.44 7.28
CA ILE A 86 5.69 9.13 7.90
C ILE A 86 6.68 9.18 9.06
N GLN A 87 6.17 8.97 10.27
CA GLN A 87 6.96 8.80 11.48
C GLN A 87 6.90 7.35 11.89
N ARG A 88 7.98 6.83 12.48
CA ARG A 88 7.96 5.48 13.06
C ARG A 88 6.96 5.44 14.21
N ARG A 89 5.86 4.71 14.00
CA ARG A 89 4.75 4.56 14.97
C ARG A 89 4.63 3.14 15.46
N TYR A 90 5.09 2.19 14.66
CA TYR A 90 5.08 0.78 14.99
C TYR A 90 6.52 0.30 15.10
N GLY A 91 6.79 -0.40 16.17
CA GLY A 91 8.10 -0.94 16.51
C GLY A 91 7.83 -1.91 17.64
N ASN A 92 8.32 -3.14 17.49
CA ASN A 92 8.32 -4.09 18.57
C ASN A 92 9.40 -3.69 19.59
#